data_AF-A0A2V5UN30-F1
#
_entry.id   AF-A0A2V5UN30-F1
#
_cell.length_a   1.000
_cell.length_b   1.000
_cell.length_c   1.000
_cell.angle_alpha   90.00
_cell.angle_beta   90.00
_cell.angle_gamma   90.00
#
_symmetry.space_group_name_H-M   'P 1'
#
loop_
_entity.id
_entity.type
_entity.pdbx_description
1 polymer ?
#
loop_
_entity_poly.entity_id
_entity_poly.type
_entity_poly.pdbx_seq_one_letter_code
_entity_poly.pdbx_strand_id
1 'polypeptide(L)'
;MTDVELTRALERGEIANESFHHVSHLHVAWVYLAESSSVQQAATKMRDTLRRFAAAAGKPQKYHETITLFWVHLLSCAYAASRGGSLEDIVHANPQLLEKNFPLAYYSAGAAFQ
;
A
#
# COMPACT_ATOMS: atom_id res chain seq x y z
N MET A 1 0.21 14.81 10.36
CA MET A 1 -0.93 14.25 9.62
C MET A 1 -1.11 12.83 10.11
N THR A 2 -2.31 12.47 10.53
CA THR A 2 -2.67 11.09 10.90
C THR A 2 -2.80 10.22 9.65
N ASP A 3 -2.83 8.89 9.81
CA ASP A 3 -3.00 7.95 8.70
C ASP A 3 -4.33 8.15 7.96
N VAL A 4 -5.39 8.45 8.70
CA VAL A 4 -6.70 8.76 8.13
C VAL A 4 -6.64 10.06 7.33
N GLU A 5 -6.01 11.11 7.88
CA GLU A 5 -5.84 12.38 7.16
C GLU A 5 -5.03 12.21 5.88
N LEU A 6 -3.92 11.45 5.93
CA LEU A 6 -3.11 11.08 4.76
C LEU A 6 -3.96 10.39 3.70
N THR A 7 -4.72 9.39 4.12
CA THR A 7 -5.59 8.60 3.23
C THR A 7 -6.62 9.48 2.54
N ARG A 8 -7.29 10.36 3.30
CA ARG A 8 -8.30 11.26 2.76
C ARG A 8 -7.70 12.34 1.85
N ALA A 9 -6.51 12.87 2.18
CA ALA A 9 -5.79 13.81 1.31
C ALA A 9 -5.37 13.14 -0.01
N LEU A 10 -4.89 11.89 0.04
CA LEU A 10 -4.56 11.13 -1.16
C LEU A 10 -5.80 10.90 -2.05
N GLU A 11 -6.93 10.50 -1.45
CA GLU A 11 -8.19 10.30 -2.16
C GLU A 11 -8.71 11.56 -2.85
N ARG A 12 -8.42 12.74 -2.29
CA ARG A 12 -8.74 14.05 -2.88
C ARG A 12 -7.71 14.55 -3.90
N GLY A 13 -6.59 13.85 -4.07
CA GLY A 13 -5.52 14.27 -4.97
C GLY A 13 -4.68 15.44 -4.44
N GLU A 14 -4.65 15.64 -3.12
CA GLU A 14 -3.94 16.74 -2.45
C GLU A 14 -2.48 16.39 -2.11
N ILE A 15 -2.08 15.15 -2.37
CA ILE A 15 -0.72 14.67 -2.12
C ILE A 15 0.12 14.85 -3.38
N ALA A 16 1.26 15.51 -3.26
CA ALA A 16 2.24 15.56 -4.35
C ALA A 16 2.89 14.19 -4.56
N ASN A 17 3.13 13.82 -5.82
CA ASN A 17 3.77 12.56 -6.17
C ASN A 17 5.14 12.37 -5.50
N GLU A 18 5.89 13.45 -5.30
CA GLU A 18 7.22 13.44 -4.69
C GLU A 18 7.17 13.16 -3.18
N SER A 19 6.03 13.39 -2.54
CA SER A 19 5.81 13.18 -1.11
C SER A 19 5.16 11.83 -0.78
N PHE A 20 4.75 11.06 -1.80
CA PHE A 20 4.07 9.79 -1.63
C PHE A 20 5.05 8.61 -1.76
N HIS A 21 5.69 8.26 -0.65
CA HIS A 21 6.70 7.21 -0.57
C HIS A 21 6.10 5.86 -0.20
N HIS A 22 6.92 4.80 -0.24
CA HIS A 22 6.49 3.42 0.08
C HIS A 22 5.80 3.33 1.44
N VAL A 23 6.38 3.93 2.49
CA VAL A 23 5.76 3.94 3.83
C VAL A 23 4.36 4.57 3.82
N SER A 24 4.15 5.63 3.02
CA SER A 24 2.82 6.24 2.85
C SER A 24 1.81 5.26 2.25
N HIS A 25 2.23 4.36 1.37
CA HIS A 25 1.36 3.31 0.83
C HIS A 25 0.96 2.31 1.92
N LEU A 26 1.88 1.98 2.84
CA LEU A 26 1.58 1.07 3.95
C LEU A 26 0.52 1.66 4.89
N HIS A 27 0.66 2.93 5.28
CA HIS A 27 -0.34 3.62 6.12
C HIS A 27 -1.72 3.67 5.44
N VAL A 28 -1.78 4.01 4.16
CA VAL A 28 -3.04 4.04 3.41
C VAL A 28 -3.67 2.65 3.31
N ALA A 29 -2.88 1.62 3.01
CA ALA A 29 -3.36 0.25 2.97
C ALA A 29 -3.87 -0.21 4.35
N TRP A 30 -3.20 0.21 5.43
CA TRP A 30 -3.61 -0.08 6.81
C TRP A 30 -4.98 0.52 7.14
N VAL A 31 -5.21 1.79 6.80
CA VAL A 31 -6.51 2.46 6.95
C VAL A 31 -7.58 1.74 6.13
N TYR A 32 -7.28 1.37 4.88
CA TYR A 32 -8.22 0.64 4.05
C TYR A 32 -8.56 -0.74 4.61
N LEU A 33 -7.62 -1.46 5.21
CA LEU A 33 -7.89 -2.72 5.89
C LEU A 33 -8.78 -2.53 7.12
N ALA A 34 -8.55 -1.48 7.91
CA ALA A 34 -9.35 -1.17 9.09
C ALA A 34 -10.79 -0.75 8.76
N GLU A 35 -10.99 -0.02 7.66
CA GLU A 35 -12.30 0.51 7.26
C GLU A 35 -13.11 -0.42 6.36
N SER A 36 -12.49 -1.49 5.83
CA SER A 36 -13.16 -2.39 4.88
C SER A 36 -13.71 -3.63 5.57
N SER A 37 -14.83 -4.15 5.05
CA SER A 37 -15.42 -5.41 5.53
C SER A 37 -14.67 -6.66 5.04
N SER A 38 -13.79 -6.51 4.04
CA SER A 38 -12.97 -7.60 3.51
C SER A 38 -11.64 -7.10 2.92
N VAL A 39 -10.68 -8.02 2.83
CA VAL A 39 -9.38 -7.75 2.19
C VAL A 39 -9.54 -7.38 0.71
N GLN A 40 -10.50 -8.01 0.02
CA GLN A 40 -10.80 -7.73 -1.38
C GLN A 40 -11.35 -6.30 -1.58
N GLN A 41 -12.14 -5.81 -0.63
CA GLN A 41 -12.62 -4.43 -0.66
C GLN A 41 -11.47 -3.44 -0.41
N ALA A 42 -10.61 -3.71 0.57
CA ALA A 42 -9.42 -2.89 0.82
C ALA A 42 -8.47 -2.87 -0.41
N ALA A 43 -8.23 -4.02 -1.03
CA ALA A 43 -7.42 -4.15 -2.23
C ALA A 43 -8.01 -3.37 -3.41
N THR A 44 -9.33 -3.45 -3.61
CA THR A 44 -10.04 -2.68 -4.64
C THR A 44 -9.87 -1.19 -4.41
N LYS A 45 -10.06 -0.71 -3.18
CA LYS A 45 -9.84 0.70 -2.81
C LYS A 45 -8.40 1.14 -3.08
N MET A 46 -7.42 0.33 -2.69
CA MET A 46 -6.00 0.64 -2.91
C MET A 46 -5.66 0.74 -4.39
N ARG A 47 -6.09 -0.23 -5.20
CA ARG A 47 -5.92 -0.22 -6.66
C ARG A 47 -6.50 1.04 -7.27
N ASP A 48 -7.75 1.36 -6.96
CA ASP A 48 -8.46 2.47 -7.61
C ASP A 48 -7.88 3.83 -7.19
N THR A 49 -7.43 3.96 -5.94
CA THR A 49 -6.72 5.15 -5.44
C THR A 49 -5.36 5.32 -6.12
N LEU A 50 -4.52 4.28 -6.16
CA LEU A 50 -3.19 4.37 -6.77
C LEU A 50 -3.24 4.58 -8.28
N ARG A 51 -4.20 3.97 -8.99
CA ARG A 51 -4.40 4.20 -10.43
C ARG A 51 -4.77 5.65 -10.72
N ARG A 52 -5.70 6.22 -9.95
CA ARG A 52 -6.07 7.64 -10.08
C ARG A 52 -4.90 8.56 -9.75
N PHE A 53 -4.16 8.26 -8.69
CA PHE A 53 -2.98 9.02 -8.30
C PHE A 53 -1.90 9.04 -9.38
N ALA A 54 -1.53 7.86 -9.91
CA ALA A 54 -0.54 7.73 -10.96
C ALA A 54 -0.98 8.43 -12.26
N ALA A 55 -2.27 8.34 -12.62
CA ALA A 55 -2.83 9.04 -13.77
C ALA A 55 -2.81 10.56 -13.60
N ALA A 56 -3.21 11.09 -12.43
CA ALA A 56 -3.17 12.52 -12.13
C ALA A 56 -1.74 13.08 -12.16
N ALA A 57 -0.74 12.26 -11.78
CA ALA A 57 0.68 12.61 -11.89
C ALA A 57 1.25 12.48 -13.31
N GLY A 58 0.44 12.12 -14.32
CA GLY A 58 0.87 11.90 -15.71
C GLY A 58 1.79 10.68 -15.89
N LYS A 59 1.80 9.75 -14.93
CA LYS A 59 2.70 8.59 -14.89
C LYS A 59 1.95 7.28 -14.61
N PRO A 60 0.89 6.93 -15.37
CA PRO A 60 0.08 5.73 -15.12
C PRO A 60 0.90 4.43 -15.12
N GLN A 61 2.00 4.37 -15.88
CA GLN A 61 2.92 3.22 -15.96
C GLN A 61 3.66 2.90 -14.66
N LYS A 62 3.65 3.82 -13.67
CA LYS A 62 4.23 3.54 -12.34
C LYS A 62 3.32 2.67 -11.47
N TYR A 63 2.06 2.50 -11.85
CA TYR A 63 1.15 1.60 -11.15
C TYR A 63 1.46 0.14 -11.50
N HIS A 64 1.62 -0.70 -10.47
CA HIS A 64 1.82 -2.14 -10.62
C HIS A 64 0.76 -2.91 -9.82
N GLU A 65 -0.16 -3.58 -10.53
CA GLU A 65 -1.28 -4.33 -9.93
C GLU A 65 -0.78 -5.41 -8.96
N THR A 66 0.07 -6.32 -9.44
CA THR A 66 0.57 -7.46 -8.66
C THR A 66 1.29 -7.02 -7.38
N ILE A 67 2.12 -5.99 -7.46
CA ILE A 67 2.84 -5.46 -6.30
C ILE A 67 1.88 -4.80 -5.32
N THR A 68 0.89 -4.04 -5.82
CA THR A 68 -0.14 -3.42 -4.97
C THR A 68 -0.92 -4.48 -4.20
N LEU A 69 -1.40 -5.51 -4.89
CA LEU A 69 -2.17 -6.60 -4.27
C LEU A 69 -1.32 -7.39 -3.28
N PHE A 70 -0.06 -7.69 -3.62
CA PHE A 70 0.88 -8.35 -2.71
C PHE A 70 0.96 -7.64 -1.36
N TRP A 71 1.20 -6.32 -1.37
CA TRP A 71 1.34 -5.56 -0.13
C TRP A 71 0.06 -5.49 0.68
N VAL A 72 -1.10 -5.32 0.04
CA VAL A 72 -2.40 -5.34 0.75
C VAL A 72 -2.64 -6.69 1.42
N HIS A 73 -2.36 -7.80 0.72
CA HIS A 73 -2.51 -9.14 1.29
C HIS A 73 -1.52 -9.39 2.44
N LEU A 74 -0.24 -9.02 2.26
CA LEU A 74 0.77 -9.15 3.31
C LEU A 74 0.37 -8.37 4.58
N LEU A 75 -0.04 -7.11 4.42
CA LEU A 75 -0.51 -6.29 5.53
C LEU A 75 -1.80 -6.83 6.15
N SER A 76 -2.69 -7.46 5.38
CA SER A 76 -3.90 -8.07 5.93
C SER A 76 -3.60 -9.22 6.91
N CYS A 77 -2.58 -10.03 6.62
CA CYS A 77 -2.12 -11.07 7.53
C CYS A 77 -1.55 -10.47 8.82
N ALA A 78 -0.74 -9.42 8.69
CA ALA A 78 -0.18 -8.72 9.84
C ALA A 78 -1.27 -8.03 10.67
N TYR A 79 -2.26 -7.41 10.02
CA TYR A 79 -3.44 -6.80 10.64
C TYR A 79 -4.22 -7.81 11.48
N ALA A 80 -4.54 -8.97 10.92
CA ALA A 80 -5.22 -10.04 11.64
C ALA A 80 -4.41 -10.56 12.84
N ALA A 81 -3.09 -10.64 12.72
CA ALA A 81 -2.19 -11.10 13.79
C ALA A 81 -1.96 -10.05 14.89
N SER A 82 -2.09 -8.76 14.59
CA SER A 82 -1.73 -7.65 15.47
C SER A 82 -2.59 -7.53 16.74
N ARG A 83 -3.77 -8.17 16.78
CA ARG A 83 -4.78 -8.04 17.86
C ARG A 83 -5.08 -6.58 18.26
N GLY A 84 -5.10 -5.68 17.29
CA GLY A 84 -5.35 -4.25 17.51
C GLY A 84 -4.09 -3.39 17.71
N GLY A 85 -2.91 -3.94 17.41
CA GLY A 85 -1.66 -3.19 17.36
C GLY A 85 -1.60 -2.19 16.21
N SER A 86 -0.64 -1.26 16.30
CA SER A 86 -0.42 -0.23 15.29
C SER A 86 0.42 -0.77 14.11
N LEU A 87 0.41 -0.05 12.98
CA LEU A 87 1.30 -0.37 11.86
C LEU A 87 2.77 -0.20 12.29
N GLU A 88 3.05 0.79 13.14
CA GLU A 88 4.37 1.07 13.69
C GLU A 88 4.92 -0.13 14.47
N ASP A 89 4.12 -0.77 15.30
CA ASP A 89 4.53 -1.97 16.05
C ASP A 89 4.94 -3.10 15.11
N ILE A 90 4.20 -3.27 14.01
CA ILE A 90 4.43 -4.32 13.01
C ILE A 90 5.68 -4.04 12.20
N VAL A 91 5.87 -2.79 11.78
CA VAL A 91 7.08 -2.34 11.08
C VAL A 91 8.29 -2.45 12.00
N HIS A 92 8.18 -2.08 13.27
CA HIS A 92 9.24 -2.28 14.26
C HIS A 92 9.63 -3.75 14.42
N ALA A 93 8.64 -4.65 14.46
CA ALA A 93 8.88 -6.10 14.52
C ALA A 93 9.38 -6.70 13.19
N ASN A 94 9.13 -6.04 12.06
CA ASN A 94 9.42 -6.52 10.71
C ASN A 94 9.96 -5.38 9.82
N PRO A 95 11.18 -4.86 10.09
CA PRO A 95 11.70 -3.68 9.40
C PRO A 95 11.83 -3.88 7.88
N GLN A 96 11.94 -5.13 7.41
CA GLN A 96 11.95 -5.44 5.97
C GLN A 96 10.68 -4.99 5.23
N LEU A 97 9.56 -4.72 5.93
CA LEU A 97 8.35 -4.19 5.30
C LEU A 97 8.54 -2.77 4.72
N LEU A 98 9.56 -2.03 5.19
CA LEU A 98 9.94 -0.72 4.65
C LEU A 98 10.71 -0.83 3.33
N GLU A 99 11.24 -2.01 3.00
CA GLU A 99 11.96 -2.25 1.76
C GLU A 99 10.97 -2.49 0.62
N LYS A 100 10.72 -1.46 -0.18
CA LYS A 100 9.75 -1.55 -1.31
C LYS A 100 10.03 -2.68 -2.31
N ASN A 101 11.29 -3.11 -2.40
CA ASN A 101 11.76 -4.16 -3.30
C ASN A 101 11.73 -5.56 -2.66
N PHE A 102 11.33 -5.68 -1.39
CA PHE A 102 11.20 -6.96 -0.69
C PHE A 102 10.46 -8.04 -1.48
N PRO A 103 9.34 -7.75 -2.18
CA PRO A 103 8.64 -8.78 -2.96
C PRO A 103 9.50 -9.32 -4.11
N LEU A 104 10.36 -8.48 -4.70
CA LEU A 104 11.24 -8.87 -5.81
C LEU A 104 12.32 -9.86 -5.39
N ALA A 105 12.65 -9.97 -4.10
CA ALA A 105 13.55 -11.01 -3.60
C ALA A 105 12.96 -12.42 -3.77
N TYR A 106 11.64 -12.55 -3.90
CA TYR A 106 10.93 -13.81 -4.11
C TYR A 106 10.54 -14.06 -5.58
N TYR A 107 10.76 -13.08 -6.46
CA TYR A 107 10.60 -13.21 -7.90
C TYR A 107 11.97 -13.17 -8.55
N SER A 108 12.53 -14.34 -8.89
CA SER A 108 13.67 -14.38 -9.79
C SER A 108 13.30 -13.70 -11.10
N ALA A 109 14.16 -12.79 -11.57
CA ALA A 109 13.98 -12.04 -12.81
C ALA A 109 13.89 -13.01 -14.00
N GLY A 110 12.68 -13.45 -14.33
CA GLY A 110 12.45 -14.44 -15.38
C GLY A 110 10.99 -14.67 -15.77
N ALA A 111 10.01 -14.18 -15.01
CA ALA A 111 8.60 -14.29 -15.38
C ALA A 111 7.78 -13.12 -14.80
N ALA A 112 7.78 -11.96 -15.48
CA ALA A 112 6.69 -10.96 -15.45
C ALA A 112 7.07 -9.58 -16.06
N PHE A 113 7.86 -9.52 -17.13
CA PHE A 113 7.99 -8.29 -17.92
C PHE A 113 8.10 -8.63 -19.41
N GLN A 114 6.96 -8.91 -20.05
CA GLN A 114 6.72 -8.79 -21.49
C GLN A 114 5.37 -8.08 -21.65
#